data_AF-A0A7X9CEV7-F1
#
_entry.id   AF-A0A7X9CEV7-F1
#
_cell.length_a   1.000
_cell.length_b   1.000
_cell.length_c   1.000
_cell.angle_alpha   90.00
_cell.angle_beta   90.00
_cell.angle_gamma   90.00
#
_symmetry.space_group_name_H-M   'P 1'
#
loop_
_entity.id
_entity.type
_entity.pdbx_description
1 polymer ?
#
loop_
_entity_poly.entity_id
_entity_poly.type
_entity_poly.pdbx_seq_one_letter_code
_entity_poly.pdbx_strand_id
1 'polypeptide(L)'
;MSFGGLYISVSGIYANKKALDTVSHNVANANNPDYVRQSVIHADRSPTALGVQHQIGTGVDVQQVRQIRDEFLDLDYRRKLSTYGYYQARSEVLEEMEYIFREIKTPDMLASGALQDIMDDFWDGWSELYKDPESLTIRGVVHERAVAFTTTTNHIYTQLDHMQQNLNKEMLNKANEVNKLLADIHKLNQTIKVQEAEGPHIKSNDLRDMREAKLDRL
;
A
#
# COMPACT_ATOMS: atom_id res chain seq x y z
N MET A 1 -24.79 55.57 18.22
CA MET A 1 -24.91 54.25 18.87
C MET A 1 -24.34 53.21 17.92
N SER A 2 -23.09 52.80 18.14
CA SER A 2 -22.32 52.02 17.16
C SER A 2 -22.69 50.54 17.23
N PHE A 3 -23.15 49.97 16.11
CA PHE A 3 -23.41 48.54 15.93
C PHE A 3 -22.14 47.66 15.93
N GLY A 4 -20.94 48.25 16.13
CA GLY A 4 -19.67 47.55 16.09
C GLY A 4 -19.54 46.40 17.10
N GLY A 5 -20.02 46.58 18.33
CA GLY A 5 -19.98 45.53 19.35
C GLY A 5 -20.86 44.32 19.00
N LEU A 6 -22.03 44.56 18.38
CA LEU A 6 -22.91 43.48 17.90
C LEU A 6 -22.26 42.71 16.76
N TYR A 7 -21.55 43.40 15.86
CA TYR A 7 -20.85 42.79 14.74
C TYR A 7 -19.68 41.89 15.18
N ILE A 8 -18.94 42.31 16.20
CA ILE A 8 -17.88 41.51 16.84
C ILE A 8 -18.50 40.25 17.47
N SER A 9 -19.60 40.37 18.21
CA SER A 9 -20.28 39.20 18.81
C SER A 9 -20.82 38.23 17.75
N VAL A 10 -21.45 38.73 16.68
CA VAL A 10 -21.98 37.88 15.59
C VAL A 10 -20.86 37.13 14.86
N SER A 11 -19.76 37.82 14.54
CA SER A 11 -18.61 37.19 13.88
C SER A 11 -17.95 36.14 14.77
N GLY A 12 -17.81 36.41 16.08
CA GLY A 12 -17.33 35.44 17.06
C GLY A 12 -18.21 34.18 17.16
N ILE A 13 -19.54 34.33 17.17
CA ILE A 13 -20.47 33.19 17.19
C ILE A 13 -20.34 32.37 15.89
N TYR A 14 -20.26 33.02 14.74
CA TYR A 14 -20.13 32.34 13.45
C TYR A 14 -18.83 31.52 13.35
N ALA A 15 -17.71 32.11 13.76
CA ALA A 15 -16.41 31.43 13.72
C ALA A 15 -16.38 30.22 14.67
N ASN A 16 -16.89 30.37 15.90
CA ASN A 16 -16.99 29.26 16.84
C ASN A 16 -17.97 28.17 16.40
N LYS A 17 -19.10 28.54 15.76
CA LYS A 17 -20.00 27.56 15.15
C LYS A 17 -19.25 26.72 14.12
N LYS A 18 -18.48 27.36 13.23
CA LYS A 18 -17.68 26.63 12.23
C LYS A 18 -16.64 25.71 12.88
N ALA A 19 -16.01 26.14 13.98
CA ALA A 19 -15.10 25.31 14.75
C ALA A 19 -15.81 24.06 15.34
N LEU A 20 -17.01 24.23 15.90
CA LEU A 20 -17.82 23.11 16.39
C LEU A 20 -18.27 22.17 15.26
N ASP A 21 -18.63 22.70 14.09
CA ASP A 21 -18.96 21.90 12.91
C ASP A 21 -17.75 21.04 12.49
N THR A 22 -16.53 21.59 12.50
CA THR A 22 -15.30 20.84 12.23
C THR A 22 -15.00 19.79 13.30
N VAL A 23 -15.25 20.09 14.58
CA VAL A 23 -15.14 19.08 15.65
C VAL A 23 -16.14 17.94 15.43
N SER A 24 -17.39 18.27 15.10
CA SER A 24 -18.43 17.28 14.77
C SER A 24 -18.00 16.41 13.58
N HIS A 25 -17.46 17.02 12.52
CA HIS A 25 -16.94 16.30 11.36
C HIS A 25 -15.79 15.35 11.71
N ASN A 26 -14.85 15.80 12.55
CA ASN A 26 -13.75 14.96 13.05
C ASN A 26 -14.27 13.76 13.85
N VAL A 27 -15.25 13.99 14.74
CA VAL A 27 -15.83 12.92 15.56
C VAL A 27 -16.59 11.92 14.70
N ALA A 28 -17.36 12.40 13.72
CA ALA A 28 -18.08 11.55 12.78
C ALA A 28 -17.14 10.65 11.96
N ASN A 29 -15.95 11.16 11.62
CA ASN A 29 -14.94 10.43 10.86
C ASN A 29 -13.83 9.81 11.72
N ALA A 30 -14.00 9.73 13.04
CA ALA A 30 -12.94 9.26 13.94
C ALA A 30 -12.47 7.82 13.66
N ASN A 31 -13.35 7.00 13.07
CA ASN A 31 -13.06 5.62 12.70
C ASN A 31 -12.73 5.44 11.21
N ASN A 32 -12.64 6.53 10.43
CA ASN A 32 -12.24 6.45 9.03
C ASN A 32 -10.69 6.50 8.95
N PRO A 33 -10.02 5.42 8.50
CA PRO A 33 -8.56 5.37 8.45
C PRO A 33 -7.95 6.36 7.45
N ASP A 34 -8.71 6.76 6.43
CA ASP A 34 -8.26 7.67 5.38
C ASP A 34 -8.50 9.15 5.75
N TYR A 35 -9.15 9.42 6.88
CA TYR A 35 -9.51 10.78 7.29
C TYR A 35 -8.40 11.45 8.09
N VAL A 36 -8.05 12.68 7.71
CA VAL A 36 -7.10 13.50 8.46
C VAL A 36 -7.83 14.53 9.30
N ARG A 37 -7.49 14.61 10.59
CA ARG A 37 -8.07 15.60 11.51
C ARG A 37 -7.95 17.01 10.95
N GLN A 38 -9.06 17.73 10.97
CA GLN A 38 -9.16 19.10 10.50
C GLN A 38 -9.19 20.09 11.68
N SER A 39 -8.62 21.28 11.48
CA SER A 39 -8.55 22.37 12.45
C SER A 39 -8.90 23.71 11.80
N VAL A 40 -9.69 24.51 12.52
CA VAL A 40 -10.11 25.83 12.09
C VAL A 40 -9.11 26.89 12.55
N ILE A 41 -8.58 27.65 11.60
CA ILE A 41 -7.70 28.78 11.85
C ILE A 41 -8.53 30.06 11.84
N HIS A 42 -8.53 30.75 12.98
CA HIS A 42 -9.17 32.04 13.15
C HIS A 42 -8.16 33.14 12.78
N ALA A 43 -8.65 34.20 12.14
CA ALA A 43 -7.87 35.40 11.87
C ALA A 43 -8.70 36.64 12.22
N ASP A 44 -8.00 37.71 12.59
CA ASP A 44 -8.66 38.99 12.81
C ASP A 44 -9.24 39.49 11.49
N ARG A 45 -10.49 39.98 11.56
CA ARG A 45 -11.11 40.60 10.41
C ARG A 45 -10.48 41.96 10.17
N SER A 46 -10.24 42.31 8.90
CA SER A 46 -9.59 43.57 8.53
C SER A 46 -10.24 44.77 9.25
N PRO A 47 -9.44 45.57 9.99
CA PRO A 47 -9.98 46.69 10.76
C PRO A 47 -10.56 47.74 9.82
N THR A 48 -11.68 48.36 10.22
CA THR A 48 -12.22 49.51 9.48
C THR A 48 -11.49 50.75 9.95
N ALA A 49 -10.88 51.48 9.02
CA ALA A 49 -10.19 52.74 9.32
C ALA A 49 -11.23 53.83 9.61
N LEU A 50 -11.17 54.41 10.82
CA LEU A 50 -11.92 55.62 11.19
C LEU A 50 -10.92 56.78 11.23
N GLY A 51 -10.63 57.35 10.05
CA GLY A 51 -9.66 58.43 9.88
C GLY A 51 -8.20 57.96 9.90
N VAL A 52 -7.27 58.92 10.03
CA VAL A 52 -5.81 58.71 9.86
C VAL A 52 -5.14 58.06 11.10
N GLN A 53 -5.83 58.00 12.25
CA GLN A 53 -5.17 57.71 13.54
C GLN A 53 -5.82 56.62 14.40
N HIS A 54 -7.01 56.10 14.04
CA HIS A 54 -7.71 55.09 14.82
C HIS A 54 -8.26 53.95 13.95
N GLN A 55 -7.82 52.72 14.24
CA GLN A 55 -8.35 51.49 13.66
C GLN A 55 -9.25 50.81 14.69
N ILE A 56 -10.46 50.42 14.29
CA ILE A 56 -11.38 49.63 15.13
C ILE A 56 -11.36 48.19 14.62
N GLY A 57 -11.11 47.25 15.53
CA GLY A 57 -11.21 45.81 15.24
C GLY A 57 -12.65 45.43 14.88
N THR A 58 -12.83 44.69 13.78
CA THR A 58 -14.15 44.35 13.23
C THR A 58 -14.58 42.92 13.59
N GLY A 59 -13.88 42.28 14.51
CA GLY A 59 -14.15 40.92 14.98
C GLY A 59 -13.20 39.89 14.39
N VAL A 60 -13.65 38.64 14.33
CA VAL A 60 -12.86 37.48 13.89
C VAL A 60 -13.50 36.84 12.66
N ASP A 61 -12.68 36.25 11.80
CA ASP A 61 -13.13 35.46 10.65
C ASP A 61 -12.42 34.11 10.63
N VAL A 62 -12.99 33.15 9.88
CA VAL A 62 -12.38 31.85 9.64
C VAL A 62 -11.49 31.96 8.41
N GLN A 63 -10.18 31.97 8.62
CA GLN A 63 -9.21 32.08 7.53
C GLN A 63 -9.13 30.79 6.72
N GLN A 64 -9.17 29.63 7.39
CA GLN A 64 -9.04 28.33 6.73
C GLN A 64 -9.47 27.20 7.66
N VAL A 65 -10.05 26.13 7.10
CA VAL A 65 -10.07 24.81 7.72
C VAL A 65 -8.92 24.00 7.10
N ARG A 66 -7.91 23.62 7.89
CA ARG A 66 -6.73 22.90 7.41
C ARG A 66 -6.64 21.51 8.01
N GLN A 67 -6.03 20.59 7.26
CA GLN A 67 -5.62 19.28 7.77
C GLN A 67 -4.44 19.43 8.73
N ILE A 68 -4.44 18.66 9.82
CA ILE A 68 -3.30 18.49 10.71
C ILE A 68 -2.49 17.32 10.17
N ARG A 69 -1.53 17.60 9.30
CA ARG A 69 -0.69 16.61 8.62
C ARG A 69 0.75 17.09 8.55
N ASP A 70 1.68 16.14 8.53
CA ASP A 70 3.10 16.39 8.32
C ASP A 70 3.53 15.73 7.00
N GLU A 71 3.72 16.56 5.97
CA GLU A 71 4.10 16.11 4.63
C GLU A 71 5.44 15.36 4.61
N PHE A 72 6.36 15.67 5.54
CA PHE A 72 7.63 14.96 5.63
C PHE A 72 7.42 13.51 6.10
N LEU A 73 6.57 13.31 7.12
CA LEU A 73 6.24 11.98 7.61
C LEU A 73 5.49 11.15 6.57
N ASP A 74 4.59 11.77 5.80
CA ASP A 74 3.88 11.07 4.72
C ASP A 74 4.86 10.55 3.64
N LEU A 75 5.83 11.37 3.26
CA LEU A 75 6.84 11.00 2.27
C LEU A 75 7.77 9.89 2.80
N ASP A 76 8.19 9.97 4.06
CA ASP A 76 8.99 8.90 4.67
C ASP A 76 8.19 7.61 4.77
N TYR A 77 6.94 7.68 5.24
CA TYR A 77 6.03 6.54 5.32
C TYR A 77 5.89 5.82 3.97
N ARG A 78 5.60 6.55 2.88
CA ARG A 78 5.48 5.97 1.53
C ARG A 78 6.76 5.29 1.06
N ARG A 79 7.93 5.86 1.36
CA ARG A 79 9.23 5.25 1.02
C ARG A 79 9.45 3.94 1.77
N LYS A 80 9.13 3.92 3.07
CA LYS A 80 9.22 2.71 3.89
C LYS A 80 8.21 1.66 3.44
N LEU A 81 6.99 2.05 3.13
CA LEU A 81 5.94 1.17 2.62
C LEU A 81 6.33 0.52 1.29
N SER A 82 6.89 1.29 0.36
CA SER A 82 7.42 0.75 -0.91
C SER A 82 8.53 -0.28 -0.69
N THR A 83 9.47 0.01 0.22
CA THR A 83 10.55 -0.92 0.58
C THR A 83 10.00 -2.19 1.23
N TYR A 84 9.06 -2.04 2.15
CA TYR A 84 8.37 -3.16 2.80
C TYR A 84 7.63 -4.03 1.78
N GLY A 85 6.85 -3.44 0.88
CA GLY A 85 6.12 -4.15 -0.17
C GLY A 85 7.05 -4.95 -1.10
N TYR A 86 8.22 -4.41 -1.44
CA TYR A 86 9.23 -5.14 -2.21
C TYR A 86 9.72 -6.41 -1.50
N TYR A 87 10.09 -6.30 -0.22
CA TYR A 87 10.58 -7.46 0.53
C TYR A 87 9.48 -8.45 0.87
N GLN A 88 8.26 -7.98 1.14
CA GLN A 88 7.11 -8.83 1.35
C GLN A 88 6.82 -9.67 0.10
N ALA A 89 6.69 -9.05 -1.08
CA ALA A 89 6.44 -9.77 -2.32
C ALA A 89 7.57 -10.77 -2.64
N ARG A 90 8.82 -10.38 -2.39
CA ARG A 90 9.96 -11.30 -2.56
C ARG A 90 9.88 -12.49 -1.60
N SER A 91 9.49 -12.26 -0.34
CA SER A 91 9.34 -13.31 0.65
C SER A 91 8.25 -14.30 0.26
N GLU A 92 7.09 -13.80 -0.19
CA GLU A 92 5.96 -14.63 -0.63
C GLU A 92 6.37 -15.55 -1.80
N VAL A 93 7.08 -15.01 -2.80
CA VAL A 93 7.60 -15.80 -3.94
C VAL A 93 8.62 -16.84 -3.50
N LEU A 94 9.52 -16.49 -2.57
CA LEU A 94 10.51 -17.44 -2.06
C LEU A 94 9.87 -18.55 -1.23
N GLU A 95 8.80 -18.25 -0.50
CA GLU A 95 8.04 -19.25 0.25
C GLU A 95 7.33 -20.22 -0.71
N GLU A 96 6.73 -19.72 -1.79
CA GLU A 96 6.12 -20.57 -2.83
C GLU A 96 7.16 -21.47 -3.52
N MET A 97 8.34 -20.91 -3.86
CA MET A 97 9.47 -21.72 -4.34
C MET A 97 9.86 -22.80 -3.34
N GLU A 98 9.96 -22.45 -2.06
CA GLU A 98 10.29 -23.41 -1.01
C GLU A 98 9.24 -24.53 -0.92
N TYR A 99 7.95 -24.22 -1.05
CA TYR A 99 6.90 -25.23 -1.12
C TYR A 99 7.07 -26.16 -2.32
N ILE A 100 7.39 -25.66 -3.52
CA ILE A 100 7.65 -26.50 -4.70
C ILE A 100 8.77 -27.52 -4.44
N PHE A 101 9.85 -27.08 -3.77
CA PHE A 101 10.94 -27.98 -3.39
C PHE A 101 10.56 -28.92 -2.23
N ARG A 102 9.59 -28.56 -1.39
CA ARG A 102 9.11 -29.36 -0.25
C ARG A 102 7.95 -30.30 -0.58
N GLU A 103 7.15 -30.05 -1.62
CA GLU A 103 5.91 -30.79 -1.94
C GLU A 103 6.16 -32.26 -2.35
N ILE A 104 7.42 -32.63 -2.60
CA ILE A 104 7.82 -34.03 -2.83
C ILE A 104 7.86 -34.84 -1.50
N LYS A 105 7.49 -34.24 -0.35
CA LYS A 105 7.30 -34.96 0.91
C LYS A 105 6.06 -35.85 0.86
N THR A 106 6.25 -37.16 0.80
CA THR A 106 5.27 -38.09 1.38
C THR A 106 5.16 -37.84 2.90
N PRO A 107 3.99 -38.07 3.52
CA PRO A 107 3.68 -37.55 4.87
C PRO A 107 4.54 -38.06 6.04
N ASP A 108 5.50 -38.97 5.82
CA ASP A 108 6.11 -39.78 6.89
C ASP A 108 7.63 -39.58 7.08
N MET A 109 8.28 -38.67 6.36
CA MET A 109 9.73 -38.45 6.52
C MET A 109 10.10 -36.97 6.64
N LEU A 110 10.44 -36.59 7.87
CA LEU A 110 10.83 -35.23 8.28
C LEU A 110 12.33 -34.92 8.10
N ALA A 111 13.14 -35.84 7.55
CA ALA A 111 14.60 -35.77 7.68
C ALA A 111 15.41 -35.62 6.37
N SER A 112 14.82 -35.80 5.19
CA SER A 112 15.56 -35.71 3.92
C SER A 112 14.71 -35.08 2.80
N GLY A 113 15.34 -34.25 1.97
CA GLY A 113 14.63 -33.59 0.87
C GLY A 113 14.37 -34.60 -0.23
N ALA A 114 13.13 -34.80 -0.65
CA ALA A 114 12.83 -35.90 -1.56
C ALA A 114 13.48 -35.78 -2.96
N LEU A 115 13.91 -34.59 -3.39
CA LEU A 115 14.82 -34.47 -4.54
C LEU A 115 16.22 -35.04 -4.24
N GLN A 116 16.75 -34.73 -3.05
CA GLN A 116 18.04 -35.25 -2.59
C GLN A 116 17.99 -36.77 -2.45
N ASP A 117 16.91 -37.33 -1.89
CA ASP A 117 16.74 -38.79 -1.77
C ASP A 117 16.70 -39.46 -3.14
N ILE A 118 15.96 -38.90 -4.09
CA ILE A 118 15.89 -39.44 -5.46
C ILE A 118 17.23 -39.31 -6.19
N MET A 119 18.00 -38.26 -5.91
CA MET A 119 19.39 -38.12 -6.40
C MET A 119 20.31 -39.17 -5.79
N ASP A 120 20.24 -39.37 -4.48
CA ASP A 120 21.05 -40.35 -3.77
C ASP A 120 20.73 -41.77 -4.26
N ASP A 121 19.45 -42.11 -4.40
CA ASP A 121 19.00 -43.37 -5.01
C ASP A 121 19.55 -43.57 -6.42
N PHE A 122 19.49 -42.53 -7.27
CA PHE A 122 20.03 -42.59 -8.62
C PHE A 122 21.53 -42.91 -8.63
N TRP A 123 22.33 -42.24 -7.80
CA TRP A 123 23.78 -42.49 -7.69
C TRP A 123 24.10 -43.85 -7.08
N ASP A 124 23.33 -44.27 -6.08
CA ASP A 124 23.44 -45.60 -5.48
C ASP A 124 23.15 -46.69 -6.53
N GLY A 125 22.21 -46.45 -7.44
CA GLY A 125 21.92 -47.39 -8.53
C GLY A 125 23.14 -47.61 -9.42
N TRP A 126 23.83 -46.53 -9.78
CA TRP A 126 25.08 -46.58 -10.53
C TRP A 126 26.22 -47.25 -9.75
N SER A 127 26.30 -47.03 -8.44
CA SER A 127 27.28 -47.68 -7.56
C SER A 127 27.09 -49.19 -7.51
N GLU A 128 25.85 -49.67 -7.44
CA GLU A 128 25.56 -51.12 -7.50
C GLU A 128 25.82 -51.71 -8.89
N LEU A 129 25.51 -50.99 -9.97
CA LEU A 129 25.80 -51.44 -11.34
C LEU A 129 27.31 -51.60 -11.59
N TYR A 130 28.14 -50.77 -10.95
CA TYR A 130 29.59 -50.91 -11.04
C TYR A 130 30.09 -52.23 -10.42
N LYS A 131 29.45 -52.72 -9.35
CA LYS A 131 29.83 -53.96 -8.66
C LYS A 131 29.49 -55.20 -9.47
N ASP A 132 28.35 -55.20 -10.17
CA ASP A 132 27.91 -56.30 -11.03
C ASP A 132 27.19 -55.77 -12.30
N PRO A 133 27.96 -55.47 -13.37
CA PRO A 133 27.42 -54.86 -14.58
C PRO A 133 26.66 -55.84 -15.48
N GLU A 134 26.79 -57.17 -15.30
CA GLU A 134 26.10 -58.16 -16.13
C GLU A 134 24.70 -58.51 -15.62
N SER A 135 24.40 -58.21 -14.35
CA SER A 135 23.09 -58.42 -13.75
C SER A 135 21.99 -57.57 -14.41
N LEU A 136 21.07 -58.26 -15.11
CA LEU A 136 19.87 -57.63 -15.68
C LEU A 136 18.97 -56.99 -14.62
N THR A 137 18.93 -57.55 -13.41
CA THR A 137 18.16 -57.00 -12.29
C THR A 137 18.70 -55.65 -11.86
N ILE A 138 20.01 -55.50 -11.71
CA ILE A 138 20.64 -54.23 -11.30
C ILE A 138 20.49 -53.17 -12.40
N ARG A 139 20.63 -53.55 -13.68
CA ARG A 139 20.34 -52.65 -14.82
C ARG A 139 18.90 -52.13 -14.80
N GLY A 140 17.93 -53.00 -14.48
CA GLY A 140 16.53 -52.62 -14.32
C GLY A 140 16.32 -51.61 -13.19
N VAL A 141 16.96 -51.82 -12.03
CA VAL A 141 16.90 -50.88 -10.89
C VAL A 141 17.46 -49.50 -11.25
N VAL A 142 18.60 -49.44 -11.95
CA VAL A 142 19.19 -48.17 -12.42
C VAL A 142 18.23 -47.45 -13.37
N HIS A 143 17.59 -48.18 -14.29
CA HIS A 143 16.61 -47.61 -15.21
C HIS A 143 15.44 -46.97 -14.46
N GLU A 144 14.82 -47.69 -13.52
CA GLU A 144 13.70 -47.17 -12.74
C GLU A 144 14.09 -45.94 -11.91
N ARG A 145 15.27 -45.96 -11.28
CA ARG A 145 15.79 -44.81 -10.53
C ARG A 145 16.08 -43.60 -11.43
N ALA A 146 16.57 -43.83 -12.65
CA ALA A 146 16.75 -42.78 -13.66
C ALA A 146 15.42 -42.17 -14.10
N VAL A 147 14.39 -43.00 -14.31
CA VAL A 147 13.03 -42.54 -14.63
C VAL A 147 12.46 -41.71 -13.48
N ALA A 148 12.59 -42.17 -12.23
CA ALA A 148 12.13 -41.42 -11.06
C ALA A 148 12.81 -40.04 -10.92
N PHE A 149 14.14 -39.99 -11.11
CA PHE A 149 14.90 -38.73 -11.07
C PHE A 149 14.49 -37.75 -12.16
N THR A 150 14.38 -38.22 -13.41
CA THR A 150 14.00 -37.37 -14.54
C THR A 150 12.56 -36.88 -14.43
N THR A 151 11.61 -37.74 -14.05
CA THR A 151 10.21 -37.35 -13.80
C THR A 151 10.13 -36.27 -12.71
N THR A 152 10.84 -36.45 -11.60
CA THR A 152 10.84 -35.49 -10.49
C THR A 152 11.42 -34.14 -10.90
N THR A 153 12.55 -34.14 -11.59
CA THR A 153 13.20 -32.91 -12.08
C THR A 153 12.29 -32.16 -13.06
N ASN A 154 11.66 -32.89 -13.99
CA ASN A 154 10.70 -32.31 -14.92
C ASN A 154 9.45 -31.75 -14.22
N HIS A 155 8.99 -32.39 -13.14
CA HIS A 155 7.88 -31.91 -12.35
C HIS A 155 8.22 -30.58 -11.66
N ILE A 156 9.36 -30.50 -10.97
CA ILE A 156 9.83 -29.26 -10.33
C ILE A 156 9.93 -28.13 -11.37
N TYR A 157 10.55 -28.42 -12.52
CA TYR A 157 10.67 -27.45 -13.61
C TYR A 157 9.29 -26.92 -14.05
N THR A 158 8.31 -27.82 -14.23
CA THR A 158 6.95 -27.46 -14.65
C THR A 158 6.27 -26.57 -13.60
N GLN A 159 6.42 -26.87 -12.31
CA GLN A 159 5.87 -26.04 -11.23
C GLN A 159 6.50 -24.64 -11.20
N LEU A 160 7.83 -24.55 -11.34
CA LEU A 160 8.55 -23.28 -11.39
C LEU A 160 8.14 -22.44 -12.62
N ASP A 161 7.94 -23.08 -13.78
CA ASP A 161 7.45 -22.42 -14.99
C ASP A 161 6.01 -21.89 -14.79
N HIS A 162 5.12 -22.68 -14.20
CA HIS A 162 3.76 -22.22 -13.87
C HIS A 162 3.76 -21.05 -12.89
N MET A 163 4.57 -21.11 -11.83
CA MET A 163 4.74 -20.02 -10.88
C MET A 163 5.25 -18.75 -11.59
N GLN A 164 6.26 -18.85 -12.46
CA GLN A 164 6.74 -17.72 -13.26
C GLN A 164 5.63 -17.12 -14.15
N GLN A 165 4.83 -17.96 -14.82
CA GLN A 165 3.72 -17.50 -15.65
C GLN A 165 2.63 -16.79 -14.83
N ASN A 166 2.35 -17.27 -13.61
CA ASN A 166 1.41 -16.63 -12.69
C ASN A 166 1.92 -15.27 -12.23
N LEU A 167 3.21 -15.17 -11.84
CA LEU A 167 3.83 -13.90 -11.48
C LEU A 167 3.79 -12.89 -12.64
N ASN A 168 4.04 -13.33 -13.88
CA ASN A 168 3.92 -12.46 -15.06
C ASN A 168 2.49 -11.90 -15.22
N LYS A 169 1.45 -12.73 -14.99
CA LYS A 169 0.05 -12.26 -15.02
C LYS A 169 -0.24 -11.30 -13.88
N GLU A 170 0.26 -11.58 -12.69
CA GLU A 170 0.10 -10.70 -11.53
C GLU A 170 0.76 -9.34 -11.76
N MET A 171 1.97 -9.31 -12.33
CA MET A 171 2.64 -8.07 -12.71
C MET A 171 1.81 -7.23 -13.68
N LEU A 172 1.16 -7.85 -14.68
CA LEU A 172 0.24 -7.15 -15.58
C LEU A 172 -0.98 -6.60 -14.85
N ASN A 173 -1.56 -7.38 -13.92
CA ASN A 173 -2.68 -6.92 -13.10
C ASN A 173 -2.28 -5.73 -12.20
N LYS A 174 -1.09 -5.77 -11.62
CA LYS A 174 -0.54 -4.67 -10.81
C LYS A 174 -0.26 -3.42 -11.64
N ALA A 175 0.29 -3.57 -12.84
CA ALA A 175 0.45 -2.43 -13.77
C ALA A 175 -0.90 -1.80 -14.13
N ASN A 176 -1.95 -2.60 -14.32
CA ASN A 176 -3.31 -2.11 -14.55
C ASN A 176 -3.90 -1.42 -13.32
N GLU A 177 -3.66 -1.93 -12.10
CA GLU A 177 -4.04 -1.30 -10.84
C GLU A 177 -3.39 0.08 -10.70
N VAL A 178 -2.07 0.18 -10.92
CA VAL A 178 -1.31 1.43 -10.93
C VAL A 178 -1.89 2.45 -11.92
N ASN A 179 -2.15 2.04 -13.15
CA ASN A 179 -2.74 2.93 -14.17
C ASN A 179 -4.12 3.46 -13.76
N LYS A 180 -4.96 2.64 -13.14
CA LYS A 180 -6.26 3.06 -12.62
C LYS A 180 -6.11 4.05 -11.46
N LEU A 181 -5.21 3.79 -10.52
CA LEU A 181 -4.92 4.70 -9.40
C LEU A 181 -4.44 6.06 -9.91
N LEU A 182 -3.51 6.08 -10.88
CA LEU A 182 -3.03 7.31 -11.50
C LEU A 182 -4.14 8.09 -12.20
N ALA A 183 -5.05 7.41 -12.91
CA ALA A 183 -6.20 8.05 -13.55
C ALA A 183 -7.18 8.66 -12.53
N ASP A 184 -7.41 7.98 -11.41
CA ASP A 184 -8.25 8.50 -10.33
C ASP A 184 -7.59 9.68 -9.60
N ILE A 185 -6.29 9.61 -9.33
CA ILE A 185 -5.51 10.72 -8.75
C ILE A 185 -5.57 11.93 -9.68
N HIS A 186 -5.47 11.72 -11.00
CA HIS A 186 -5.61 12.79 -11.98
C HIS A 186 -6.98 13.47 -11.91
N LYS A 187 -8.08 12.69 -11.86
CA LYS A 187 -9.43 13.23 -11.70
C LYS A 187 -9.58 14.01 -10.40
N LEU A 188 -9.09 13.48 -9.28
CA LEU A 188 -9.11 14.17 -7.99
C LEU A 188 -8.33 15.48 -8.04
N ASN A 189 -7.15 15.50 -8.65
CA ASN A 189 -6.37 16.73 -8.82
C ASN A 189 -7.11 17.79 -9.65
N GLN A 190 -7.85 17.38 -10.69
CA GLN A 190 -8.70 18.31 -11.45
C GLN A 190 -9.82 18.89 -10.57
N THR A 191 -10.55 18.05 -9.85
CA THR A 191 -11.66 18.49 -8.99
C THR A 191 -11.17 19.39 -7.85
N ILE A 192 -10.07 19.01 -7.18
CA ILE A 192 -9.44 19.83 -6.13
C ILE A 192 -9.06 21.19 -6.70
N LYS A 193 -8.42 21.22 -7.88
CA LYS A 193 -8.02 22.48 -8.52
C LYS A 193 -9.22 23.38 -8.82
N VAL A 194 -10.33 22.84 -9.31
CA VAL A 194 -11.55 23.60 -9.59
C VAL A 194 -12.16 24.16 -8.30
N GLN A 195 -12.28 23.35 -7.25
CA GLN A 195 -12.85 23.78 -5.98
C GLN A 195 -11.97 24.81 -5.25
N GLU A 196 -10.65 24.60 -5.22
CA GLU A 196 -9.72 25.55 -4.59
C GLU A 196 -9.55 26.84 -5.43
N ALA A 197 -9.95 26.86 -6.70
CA ALA A 197 -9.94 28.06 -7.53
C ALA A 197 -11.07 29.05 -7.19
N GLU A 198 -12.10 28.62 -6.45
CA GLU A 198 -13.20 29.49 -6.01
C GLU A 198 -12.75 30.58 -5.02
N GLY A 199 -11.62 30.39 -4.33
CA GLY A 199 -11.04 31.42 -3.48
C GLY A 199 -9.84 30.96 -2.65
N PRO A 200 -9.01 31.90 -2.18
CA PRO A 200 -7.74 31.60 -1.48
C PRO A 200 -7.92 30.85 -0.14
N HIS A 201 -9.12 30.89 0.44
CA HIS A 201 -9.46 30.30 1.73
C HIS A 201 -10.24 28.97 1.61
N ILE A 202 -10.54 28.54 0.38
CA ILE A 202 -11.27 27.31 0.11
C ILE A 202 -10.27 26.17 -0.06
N LYS A 203 -10.38 25.16 0.79
CA LYS A 203 -9.59 23.93 0.74
C LYS A 203 -10.51 22.73 0.71
N SER A 204 -10.31 21.87 -0.28
CA SER A 204 -11.06 20.64 -0.41
C SER A 204 -10.35 19.52 0.37
N ASN A 205 -10.44 19.58 1.70
CA ASN A 205 -9.72 18.67 2.58
C ASN A 205 -10.14 17.21 2.36
N ASP A 206 -11.43 16.92 2.22
CA ASP A 206 -11.88 15.54 2.05
C ASP A 206 -11.43 14.95 0.70
N LEU A 207 -11.40 15.75 -0.39
CA LEU A 207 -10.84 15.29 -1.67
C LEU A 207 -9.33 15.12 -1.61
N ARG A 208 -8.64 15.95 -0.82
CA ARG A 208 -7.21 15.78 -0.53
C ARG A 208 -6.99 14.47 0.21
N ASP A 209 -7.74 14.18 1.28
CA ASP A 209 -7.67 12.90 2.01
C ASP A 209 -7.84 11.71 1.05
N MET A 210 -8.86 11.73 0.19
CA MET A 210 -9.05 10.68 -0.83
C MET A 210 -7.88 10.55 -1.81
N ARG A 211 -7.25 11.66 -2.18
CA ARG A 211 -6.05 11.63 -3.05
C ARG A 211 -4.87 11.02 -2.32
N GLU A 212 -4.67 11.39 -1.07
CA GLU A 212 -3.55 10.91 -0.26
C GLU A 212 -3.68 9.42 0.05
N ALA A 213 -4.89 8.93 0.36
CA ALA A 213 -5.16 7.51 0.50
C ALA A 213 -4.84 6.72 -0.79
N LYS A 214 -5.17 7.29 -1.97
CA LYS A 214 -4.80 6.68 -3.26
C LYS A 214 -3.29 6.72 -3.54
N LEU A 215 -2.59 7.76 -3.06
CA LEU A 215 -1.13 7.84 -3.15
C LEU A 215 -0.44 6.86 -2.20
N ASP A 216 -1.05 6.55 -1.05
CA ASP A 216 -0.53 5.55 -0.11
C ASP A 216 -0.73 4.12 -0.65
N ARG A 217 -1.77 3.90 -1.47
CA ARG A 217 -2.02 2.62 -2.14
C ARG A 217 -1.16 2.39 -3.39
N LEU A 218 -0.66 3.46 -4.01
CA LEU A 218 0.13 3.44 -5.24
C LEU A 218 1.52 2.84 -5.03
#